data_AF-L7RRW8-F1
#
_entry.id   AF-L7RRW8-F1
#
_cell.length_a   1.000
_cell.length_b   1.000
_cell.length_c   1.000
_cell.angle_alpha   90.00
_cell.angle_beta   90.00
_cell.angle_gamma   90.00
#
_symmetry.space_group_name_H-M   'P 1'
#
loop_
_entity.id
_entity.type
_entity.pdbx_description
1 polymer ?
#
loop_
_entity_poly.entity_id
_entity_poly.type
_entity_poly.pdbx_seq_one_letter_code
_entity_poly.pdbx_strand_id
1 'polypeptide(L)'
;MMFYILTGKQIAFGNFMALPKKEVDSLVYYSEIWNHLAGAIIKSKKPFRAVPSHRGKRYEGRSKMNFTGLLLHGLGAIGVFTEIIATRMLVFSFIMILIALLAIVIIVYVKYFTDKAIPGWATTTVSSMLIVILQSFLLSLFTIFLYLSSQGQRKFIPAYHYSDYLRSVESQEHDK
;
A
#
# COMPACT_ATOMS: atom_id res chain seq x y z
N MET A 1 -0.54 12.96 -0.09
CA MET A 1 -0.23 12.84 -1.53
C MET A 1 0.44 11.50 -1.86
N MET A 2 1.62 11.19 -1.31
CA MET A 2 2.33 9.91 -1.58
C MET A 2 1.47 8.66 -1.34
N PHE A 3 0.77 8.60 -0.21
CA PHE A 3 -0.16 7.50 0.11
C PHE A 3 -1.23 7.28 -0.96
N TYR A 4 -1.78 8.37 -1.51
CA TYR A 4 -2.83 8.31 -2.53
C TYR A 4 -2.28 7.83 -3.88
N ILE A 5 -1.07 8.25 -4.26
CA ILE A 5 -0.41 7.78 -5.48
C ILE A 5 -0.18 6.27 -5.41
N LEU A 6 0.29 5.77 -4.27
CA LEU A 6 0.60 4.35 -4.08
C LEU A 6 -0.66 3.49 -3.96
N THR A 7 -1.62 3.89 -3.11
CA THR A 7 -2.79 3.04 -2.77
C THR A 7 -4.03 3.35 -3.61
N GLY A 8 -4.13 4.55 -4.19
CA GLY A 8 -5.34 5.05 -4.83
C GLY A 8 -6.48 5.34 -3.84
N LYS A 9 -6.20 5.33 -2.53
CA LYS A 9 -7.19 5.51 -1.47
C LYS A 9 -6.87 6.75 -0.65
N GLN A 10 -7.93 7.36 -0.13
CA GLN A 10 -7.83 8.44 0.84
C GLN A 10 -8.42 7.96 2.15
N ILE A 11 -7.57 7.89 3.18
CA ILE A 11 -8.02 7.66 4.55
C ILE A 11 -8.37 9.03 5.13
N ALA A 12 -9.66 9.34 5.20
CA ALA A 12 -10.16 10.61 5.70
C ALA A 12 -10.74 10.52 7.12
N PHE A 13 -10.69 9.34 7.75
CA PHE A 13 -11.24 9.10 9.08
C PHE A 13 -10.26 8.31 9.96
N GLY A 14 -10.29 8.59 11.26
CA GLY A 14 -9.46 7.94 12.27
C GLY A 14 -10.18 6.79 12.98
N ASN A 15 -9.92 6.63 14.28
CA ASN A 15 -10.52 5.59 15.11
C ASN A 15 -11.94 5.89 15.61
N PHE A 16 -12.49 7.07 15.29
CA PHE A 16 -13.83 7.47 15.71
C PHE A 16 -14.85 7.06 14.64
N MET A 17 -15.68 6.08 14.97
CA MET A 17 -16.69 5.52 14.06
C MET A 17 -17.76 4.74 14.81
N ALA A 18 -18.93 4.61 14.18
CA ALA A 18 -19.99 3.71 14.61
C ALA A 18 -20.04 2.51 13.64
N LEU A 19 -19.95 1.29 14.18
CA LEU A 19 -19.98 0.05 13.40
C LEU A 19 -21.23 -0.77 13.80
N PRO A 20 -22.14 -1.06 12.86
CA PRO A 20 -23.26 -1.96 13.12
C PRO A 20 -22.76 -3.38 13.45
N LYS A 21 -23.42 -4.06 14.39
CA LYS A 21 -23.05 -5.43 14.81
C LYS A 21 -22.83 -6.38 13.62
N LYS A 22 -23.77 -6.39 12.67
CA LYS A 22 -23.70 -7.22 11.47
C LYS A 22 -22.43 -6.98 10.64
N GLU A 23 -21.94 -5.74 10.57
CA GLU A 23 -20.72 -5.43 9.84
C GLU A 23 -19.48 -5.87 10.63
N VAL A 24 -19.49 -5.67 11.95
CA VAL A 24 -18.41 -6.12 12.86
C VAL A 24 -18.21 -7.62 12.74
N ASP A 25 -19.28 -8.42 12.78
CA ASP A 25 -19.23 -9.89 12.69
C ASP A 25 -18.47 -10.36 11.44
N SER A 26 -18.59 -9.65 10.33
CA SER A 26 -17.84 -9.97 9.11
C SER A 26 -16.45 -9.33 9.06
N LEU A 27 -16.28 -8.15 9.67
CA LEU A 27 -15.02 -7.42 9.68
C LEU A 27 -13.96 -8.15 10.49
N VAL A 28 -14.31 -8.75 11.63
CA VAL A 28 -13.36 -9.45 12.52
C VAL A 28 -12.59 -10.61 11.86
N TYR A 29 -13.02 -11.08 10.68
CA TYR A 29 -12.29 -12.07 9.89
C TYR A 29 -11.18 -11.47 9.01
N TYR A 30 -11.16 -10.17 8.80
CA TYR A 30 -10.12 -9.48 8.04
C TYR A 30 -8.88 -9.26 8.92
N SER A 31 -7.79 -9.92 8.55
CA SER A 31 -6.51 -9.83 9.28
C SER A 31 -5.93 -8.42 9.33
N GLU A 32 -6.22 -7.62 8.31
CA GLU A 32 -5.73 -6.26 8.13
C GLU A 32 -6.24 -5.30 9.22
N ILE A 33 -7.32 -5.66 9.92
CA ILE A 33 -7.83 -4.91 11.06
C ILE A 33 -6.78 -4.76 12.15
N TRP A 34 -5.99 -5.81 12.36
CA TRP A 34 -4.91 -5.81 13.34
C TRP A 34 -3.83 -4.76 13.03
N ASN A 35 -3.57 -4.54 11.74
CA ASN A 35 -2.57 -3.58 11.29
C ASN A 35 -3.13 -2.15 11.26
N HIS A 36 -4.31 -1.96 10.68
CA HIS A 36 -4.93 -0.65 10.55
C HIS A 36 -6.44 -0.72 10.28
N LEU A 37 -7.25 -0.52 11.33
CA LEU A 37 -8.73 -0.58 11.28
C LEU A 37 -9.34 0.22 10.10
N ALA A 38 -9.02 1.52 9.99
CA ALA A 38 -9.63 2.35 8.94
C ALA A 38 -9.23 1.91 7.52
N GLY A 39 -7.99 1.43 7.34
CA GLY A 39 -7.53 0.89 6.07
C GLY A 39 -8.25 -0.40 5.73
N ALA A 40 -8.42 -1.30 6.71
CA ALA A 40 -9.14 -2.56 6.55
C ALA A 40 -10.61 -2.34 6.17
N ILE A 41 -11.29 -1.35 6.77
CA ILE A 41 -12.65 -0.98 6.39
C ILE A 41 -12.72 -0.52 4.94
N ILE A 42 -11.79 0.33 4.49
CA ILE A 42 -11.74 0.75 3.08
C ILE A 42 -11.43 -0.44 2.16
N LYS A 43 -10.54 -1.35 2.57
CA LYS A 43 -10.20 -2.56 1.81
C LYS A 43 -11.39 -3.53 1.72
N SER A 44 -12.23 -3.60 2.76
CA SER A 44 -13.42 -4.48 2.81
C SER A 44 -14.49 -4.11 1.77
N LYS A 45 -14.42 -2.91 1.17
CA LYS A 45 -15.40 -2.37 0.21
C LYS A 45 -16.83 -2.30 0.74
N LYS A 46 -17.03 -2.40 2.06
CA LYS A 46 -18.33 -2.24 2.69
C LYS A 46 -18.83 -0.79 2.55
N PRO A 47 -20.14 -0.57 2.41
CA PRO A 47 -20.70 0.77 2.40
C PRO A 47 -20.36 1.49 3.71
N PHE A 48 -19.79 2.69 3.61
CA PHE A 48 -19.58 3.55 4.75
C PHE A 48 -19.88 5.00 4.37
N ARG A 49 -20.29 5.80 5.35
CA ARG A 49 -20.54 7.23 5.18
C ARG A 49 -19.57 8.01 6.06
N ALA A 50 -18.78 8.89 5.45
CA ALA A 50 -18.00 9.86 6.19
C ALA A 50 -18.90 11.02 6.60
N VAL A 51 -18.93 11.35 7.89
CA VAL A 51 -19.63 12.52 8.42
C VAL A 51 -18.57 13.51 8.90
N PRO A 52 -18.54 14.76 8.37
CA PRO A 52 -17.57 15.75 8.80
C PRO A 52 -17.79 16.06 10.29
N SER A 53 -16.69 16.09 11.04
CA SER A 53 -16.69 16.44 12.45
C SER A 53 -15.57 17.43 12.73
N HIS A 54 -15.86 18.44 13.55
CA HIS A 54 -14.85 19.38 14.00
C HIS A 54 -13.98 18.71 15.05
N ARG A 55 -12.71 18.47 14.71
CA ARG A 55 -11.75 17.89 15.63
C ARG A 55 -11.43 18.89 16.74
N GLY A 56 -11.91 18.63 17.94
CA GLY A 56 -11.60 19.43 19.13
C GLY A 56 -10.12 19.39 19.52
N LYS A 57 -9.68 20.41 20.27
CA LYS A 57 -8.39 20.37 20.97
C LYS A 57 -8.53 19.48 22.21
N ARG A 58 -7.46 18.77 22.54
CA ARG A 58 -7.43 17.96 23.76
C ARG A 58 -7.37 18.89 24.97
N TYR A 59 -8.29 18.73 25.92
CA TYR A 59 -8.34 19.54 27.13
C TYR A 59 -7.22 19.21 28.11
N GLU A 60 -6.86 17.92 28.25
CA GLU A 60 -5.75 17.46 29.09
C GLU A 60 -5.02 16.24 28.50
N GLY A 61 -3.73 16.09 28.84
CA GLY A 61 -2.87 14.99 28.41
C GLY A 61 -2.09 15.26 27.11
N ARG A 62 -1.00 14.50 26.91
CA ARG A 62 -0.15 14.59 25.70
C ARG A 62 -0.43 13.43 24.74
N SER A 63 -0.01 13.58 23.48
CA SER A 63 -0.03 12.45 22.54
C SER A 63 0.84 11.33 23.07
N LYS A 64 0.30 10.09 23.13
CA LYS A 64 1.09 8.88 23.41
C LYS A 64 1.88 8.41 22.17
N MET A 65 1.65 9.04 21.02
CA MET A 65 2.24 8.67 19.74
C MET A 65 3.48 9.53 19.48
N ASN A 66 4.65 8.91 19.52
CA ASN A 66 5.92 9.52 19.10
C ASN A 66 6.07 9.45 17.57
N PHE A 67 7.12 10.07 17.03
CA PHE A 67 7.38 10.08 15.58
C PHE A 67 7.46 8.66 15.01
N THR A 68 8.18 7.75 15.68
CA THR A 68 8.34 6.35 15.25
C THR A 68 7.00 5.62 15.20
N GLY A 69 6.17 5.76 16.23
CA GLY A 69 4.83 5.18 16.28
C GLY A 69 3.92 5.74 15.19
N LEU A 70 4.05 7.02 14.88
CA LEU A 70 3.33 7.65 13.77
C LEU A 70 3.77 7.10 12.40
N LEU A 71 5.08 6.94 12.20
CA LEU A 71 5.65 6.36 11.00
C LEU A 71 5.18 4.91 10.83
N LEU A 72 5.30 4.08 11.87
CA LEU A 72 4.86 2.69 11.86
C LEU A 72 3.35 2.56 11.61
N HIS A 73 2.53 3.44 12.20
CA HIS A 73 1.10 3.47 11.94
C HIS A 73 0.80 3.81 10.47
N GLY A 74 1.48 4.81 9.91
CA GLY A 74 1.36 5.16 8.49
C GLY A 74 1.81 4.03 7.56
N LEU A 75 2.92 3.36 7.88
CA LEU A 75 3.38 2.17 7.16
C LEU A 75 2.39 1.00 7.27
N GLY A 76 1.78 0.79 8.44
CA GLY A 76 0.71 -0.18 8.62
C GLY A 76 -0.50 0.11 7.72
N ALA A 77 -0.86 1.38 7.55
CA ALA A 77 -1.90 1.81 6.62
C ALA A 77 -1.56 1.46 5.16
N ILE A 78 -0.30 1.65 4.76
CA ILE A 78 0.21 1.28 3.43
C ILE A 78 0.19 -0.25 3.26
N GLY A 79 0.59 -0.98 4.31
CA GLY A 79 0.66 -2.44 4.35
C GLY A 79 -0.69 -3.13 4.07
N VAL A 80 -1.80 -2.51 4.47
CA VAL A 80 -3.15 -3.02 4.13
C VAL A 80 -3.35 -3.16 2.61
N PHE A 81 -2.77 -2.26 1.82
CA PHE A 81 -2.93 -2.19 0.37
C PHE A 81 -1.72 -2.74 -0.40
N THR A 82 -0.89 -3.59 0.23
CA THR A 82 0.33 -4.14 -0.38
C THR A 82 0.06 -4.82 -1.72
N GLU A 83 -1.05 -5.56 -1.87
CA GLU A 83 -1.46 -6.17 -3.15
C GLU A 83 -1.61 -5.11 -4.26
N ILE A 84 -2.32 -4.02 -3.98
CA ILE A 84 -2.56 -2.94 -4.95
C ILE A 84 -1.24 -2.25 -5.31
N ILE A 85 -0.41 -1.98 -4.32
CA ILE A 85 0.90 -1.33 -4.50
C ILE A 85 1.81 -2.22 -5.34
N ALA A 86 1.89 -3.51 -5.03
CA ALA A 86 2.70 -4.47 -5.76
C ALA A 86 2.27 -4.56 -7.23
N THR A 87 0.96 -4.66 -7.50
CA THR A 87 0.45 -4.67 -8.87
C THR A 87 0.79 -3.37 -9.62
N ARG A 88 0.62 -2.20 -8.98
CA ARG A 88 0.96 -0.91 -9.60
C ARG A 88 2.45 -0.78 -9.91
N MET A 89 3.31 -1.23 -9.01
CA MET A 89 4.76 -1.21 -9.20
C MET A 89 5.20 -2.15 -10.33
N LEU A 90 4.55 -3.31 -10.48
CA LEU A 90 4.80 -4.23 -11.59
C LEU A 90 4.34 -3.67 -12.94
N VAL A 91 3.18 -3.03 -12.99
CA VAL A 91 2.72 -2.35 -14.21
C VAL A 91 3.66 -1.21 -14.58
N PHE A 92 4.10 -0.43 -13.59
CA PHE A 92 5.06 0.65 -13.80
C PHE A 92 6.39 0.14 -14.35
N SER A 93 6.98 -0.90 -13.76
CA SER A 93 8.24 -1.47 -14.25
C SER A 93 8.10 -2.02 -15.68
N PHE A 94 6.97 -2.66 -16.00
CA PHE A 94 6.71 -3.15 -17.35
C PHE A 94 6.63 -2.01 -18.38
N ILE A 95 5.92 -0.93 -18.05
CA ILE A 95 5.83 0.27 -18.92
C ILE A 95 7.21 0.89 -19.14
N MET A 96 8.03 1.00 -18.10
CA MET A 96 9.39 1.54 -18.21
C MET A 96 10.28 0.71 -19.14
N ILE A 97 10.17 -0.63 -19.08
CA ILE A 97 10.86 -1.52 -20.01
C ILE A 97 10.39 -1.28 -21.45
N LEU A 98 9.07 -1.19 -21.67
CA LEU A 98 8.51 -0.96 -23.01
C LEU A 98 8.99 0.37 -23.60
N ILE A 99 8.97 1.45 -22.82
CA ILE A 99 9.45 2.78 -23.24
C ILE A 99 10.94 2.72 -23.60
N ALA A 100 11.76 2.08 -22.76
CA ALA A 100 13.19 1.95 -23.00
C ALA A 100 13.49 1.12 -24.26
N LEU A 101 12.76 0.03 -24.49
CA LEU A 101 12.89 -0.78 -25.70
C LEU A 101 12.48 0.00 -26.95
N LEU A 102 11.35 0.71 -26.92
CA LEU A 102 10.90 1.56 -28.02
C LEU A 102 11.94 2.63 -28.36
N ALA A 103 12.51 3.29 -27.34
CA ALA A 103 13.56 4.28 -27.53
C ALA A 103 14.81 3.69 -28.20
N ILE A 104 15.25 2.49 -27.79
CA ILE A 104 16.37 1.79 -28.42
C ILE A 104 16.05 1.45 -29.87
N VAL A 105 14.86 0.91 -30.15
CA VAL A 105 14.41 0.56 -31.51
C VAL A 105 14.42 1.80 -32.42
N ILE A 106 13.91 2.94 -31.93
CA ILE A 106 13.92 4.21 -32.68
C ILE A 106 15.35 4.65 -33.00
N ILE A 107 16.27 4.60 -32.03
CA ILE A 107 17.68 4.99 -32.25
C ILE A 107 18.35 4.07 -33.26
N VAL A 108 18.13 2.76 -33.15
CA VAL A 108 18.65 1.76 -34.08
C VAL A 108 18.08 1.98 -35.47
N TYR A 109 16.78 2.25 -35.59
CA TYR A 109 16.13 2.53 -36.87
C TYR A 109 16.73 3.78 -37.54
N VAL A 110 16.85 4.90 -36.82
CA VAL A 110 17.46 6.12 -37.35
C VAL A 110 18.90 5.88 -37.80
N LYS A 111 19.67 5.09 -37.04
CA LYS A 111 21.06 4.76 -37.36
C LYS A 111 21.22 3.99 -38.68
N TYR A 112 20.32 3.07 -39.00
CA TYR A 112 20.47 2.20 -40.18
C TYR A 112 19.67 2.67 -41.40
N PHE A 113 18.58 3.43 -41.21
CA PHE A 113 17.66 3.80 -42.29
C PHE A 113 17.66 5.30 -42.62
N THR A 114 18.49 6.12 -41.95
CA THR A 114 18.56 7.55 -42.22
C THR A 114 20.02 7.99 -42.38
N ASP A 115 20.31 8.79 -43.42
CA ASP A 115 21.64 9.39 -43.65
C ASP A 115 21.98 10.54 -42.68
N LYS A 116 21.22 10.68 -41.59
CA LYS A 116 21.51 11.68 -40.55
C LYS A 116 22.72 11.19 -39.77
N ALA A 117 23.75 12.03 -39.69
CA ALA A 117 24.91 11.78 -38.85
C ALA A 117 24.44 11.41 -37.43
N ILE A 118 24.87 10.24 -36.95
CA ILE A 118 24.51 9.74 -35.63
C ILE A 118 25.03 10.76 -34.60
N PRO A 119 24.16 11.41 -33.81
CA PRO A 119 24.62 12.32 -32.77
C PRO A 119 25.48 11.54 -31.77
N GLY A 120 26.60 12.11 -31.32
CA GLY A 120 27.48 11.46 -30.33
C GLY A 120 26.76 11.03 -29.04
N TRP A 121 25.60 11.63 -28.75
CA TRP A 121 24.74 11.26 -27.61
C TRP A 121 23.95 9.96 -27.80
N ALA A 122 23.82 9.43 -29.02
CA ALA A 122 23.04 8.22 -29.27
C ALA A 122 23.55 7.02 -28.47
N THR A 123 24.87 6.84 -28.39
CA THR A 123 25.49 5.77 -27.60
C THR A 123 25.18 5.93 -26.12
N THR A 124 25.32 7.14 -25.57
CA THR A 124 25.00 7.42 -24.17
C THR A 124 23.52 7.18 -23.86
N THR A 125 22.62 7.53 -24.79
CA THR A 125 21.19 7.29 -24.63
C THR A 125 20.89 5.78 -24.61
N VAL A 126 21.43 5.00 -25.55
CA VAL A 126 21.23 3.54 -25.56
C VAL A 126 21.75 2.90 -24.26
N SER A 127 22.95 3.28 -23.81
CA SER A 127 23.49 2.78 -22.54
C SER A 127 22.59 3.13 -21.35
N SER A 128 22.04 4.36 -21.29
CA SER A 128 21.11 4.75 -20.24
C SER A 128 19.80 3.96 -20.28
N MET A 129 19.27 3.66 -21.48
CA MET A 129 18.06 2.86 -21.63
C MET A 129 18.28 1.40 -21.20
N LEU A 130 19.45 0.82 -21.46
CA LEU A 130 19.81 -0.51 -20.94
C LEU A 130 19.85 -0.52 -19.41
N ILE A 131 20.38 0.53 -18.78
CA ILE A 131 20.36 0.67 -17.32
C ILE A 131 18.91 0.75 -16.82
N VAL A 132 18.04 1.53 -17.47
CA VAL A 132 16.62 1.63 -17.11
C VAL A 132 15.91 0.27 -17.22
N ILE A 133 16.20 -0.52 -18.25
CA ILE A 133 15.66 -1.88 -18.41
C ILE A 133 16.09 -2.76 -17.24
N LEU A 134 17.39 -2.77 -16.92
CA LEU A 134 17.93 -3.56 -15.81
C LEU A 134 17.32 -3.14 -14.47
N GLN A 135 17.22 -1.84 -14.19
CA GLN A 135 16.62 -1.32 -12.95
C GLN A 135 15.14 -1.68 -12.84
N SER A 136 14.38 -1.56 -13.93
CA SER A 136 12.96 -1.91 -13.97
C SER A 136 12.74 -3.43 -13.77
N PHE A 137 13.62 -4.25 -14.34
CA PHE A 137 13.61 -5.69 -14.13
C PHE A 137 13.89 -6.05 -12.67
N LEU A 138 14.95 -5.50 -12.06
CA LEU A 138 15.27 -5.71 -10.64
C LEU A 138 14.15 -5.23 -9.72
N LEU A 139 13.54 -4.08 -10.02
CA LEU A 139 12.39 -3.56 -9.29
C LEU A 139 11.20 -4.55 -9.30
N SER A 140 10.95 -5.19 -10.45
CA SER A 140 9.88 -6.19 -10.57
C SER A 140 10.14 -7.42 -9.70
N LEU A 141 11.36 -7.97 -9.73
CA LEU A 141 11.77 -9.09 -8.89
C LEU A 141 11.66 -8.76 -7.41
N PHE A 142 12.15 -7.58 -7.02
CA PHE A 142 12.07 -7.11 -5.63
C PHE A 142 10.62 -6.98 -5.16
N THR A 143 9.74 -6.42 -6.00
CA THR A 143 8.32 -6.27 -5.69
C THR A 143 7.63 -7.62 -5.50
N ILE A 144 7.90 -8.59 -6.40
CA ILE A 144 7.37 -9.95 -6.29
C ILE A 144 7.86 -10.61 -5.01
N PHE A 145 9.16 -10.50 -4.70
CA PHE A 145 9.75 -11.07 -3.50
C PHE A 145 9.11 -10.50 -2.24
N LEU A 146 8.97 -9.18 -2.13
CA LEU A 146 8.31 -8.53 -0.99
C LEU A 146 6.85 -8.98 -0.85
N TYR A 147 6.13 -9.08 -1.96
CA TYR A 147 4.76 -9.56 -1.95
C TYR A 147 4.66 -11.00 -1.43
N LEU A 148 5.46 -11.92 -1.96
CA LEU A 148 5.49 -13.32 -1.51
C LEU A 148 5.91 -13.44 -0.04
N SER A 149 6.93 -12.68 0.38
CA SER A 149 7.39 -12.64 1.77
C SER A 149 6.28 -12.19 2.72
N SER A 150 5.51 -11.17 2.32
CA SER A 150 4.37 -10.68 3.12
C SER A 150 3.24 -11.72 3.29
N GLN A 151 3.08 -12.60 2.31
CA GLN A 151 2.07 -13.66 2.35
C GLN A 151 2.52 -14.87 3.18
N GLY A 152 3.83 -15.08 3.33
CA GLY A 152 4.39 -16.13 4.17
C GLY A 152 4.27 -15.89 5.67
N GLN A 153 3.90 -14.68 6.10
CA GLN A 153 3.67 -14.38 7.51
C GLN A 153 2.28 -14.84 7.96
N ARG A 154 2.20 -15.49 9.14
CA ARG A 154 0.93 -15.87 9.74
C ARG A 154 0.10 -14.62 10.01
N LYS A 155 -1.02 -14.48 9.29
CA LYS A 155 -1.95 -13.38 9.47
C LYS A 155 -2.73 -13.58 10.78
N PHE A 156 -2.70 -12.59 11.66
CA PHE A 156 -3.55 -12.59 12.85
C PHE A 156 -5.00 -12.33 12.41
N ILE A 157 -5.92 -13.25 12.73
CA ILE A 157 -7.35 -13.09 12.44
C ILE A 157 -8.05 -12.82 13.78
N PRO A 158 -8.58 -11.60 14.00
CA PRO A 158 -9.24 -11.26 15.26
C PRO A 158 -10.33 -12.25 15.68
N ALA A 159 -11.16 -12.74 14.75
CA ALA A 159 -12.24 -13.68 15.06
C ALA A 159 -11.77 -14.98 15.75
N TYR A 160 -10.54 -15.43 15.47
CA TYR A 160 -10.02 -16.71 15.98
C TYR A 160 -8.95 -16.53 17.05
N HIS A 161 -8.11 -15.51 16.94
CA HIS A 161 -6.89 -15.40 17.74
C HIS A 161 -6.99 -14.35 18.86
N TYR A 162 -8.12 -13.65 19.03
CA TYR A 162 -8.26 -12.62 20.06
C TYR A 162 -8.09 -13.15 21.48
N SER A 163 -8.47 -14.41 21.73
CA SER A 163 -8.39 -15.06 23.04
C SER A 163 -6.97 -15.12 23.58
N ASP A 164 -5.97 -15.25 22.69
CA ASP A 164 -4.55 -15.33 23.07
C ASP A 164 -4.03 -14.02 23.70
N TYR A 165 -4.77 -12.93 23.53
CA TYR A 165 -4.41 -11.58 23.98
C TYR A 165 -5.27 -11.10 25.15
N LEU A 166 -6.22 -11.92 25.62
CA LEU A 166 -7.08 -11.59 26.76
C LEU A 166 -6.55 -12.28 28.02
N ARG A 167 -6.27 -11.49 29.05
CA ARG A 167 -5.90 -12.01 30.38
C ARG A 167 -7.11 -12.53 31.16
N SER A 168 -8.25 -11.88 31.01
CA SER A 168 -9.55 -12.26 31.58
C SER A 168 -10.66 -11.48 30.86
N VAL A 169 -11.84 -12.08 30.72
CA VAL A 169 -13.04 -11.39 30.22
C VAL A 169 -13.86 -10.98 31.44
N GLU A 170 -14.07 -9.70 31.63
CA GLU A 170 -14.99 -9.21 32.65
C GLU A 170 -16.42 -9.43 32.14
N SER A 171 -17.08 -10.48 32.64
CA SER A 171 -18.47 -10.79 32.31
C SER A 171 -19.37 -9.74 32.94
N GLN A 172 -19.79 -8.76 32.15
CA GLN A 172 -20.90 -7.89 32.50
C GLN A 172 -22.19 -8.73 32.38
N GLU A 173 -22.62 -9.35 33.48
CA GLU A 173 -23.98 -9.88 33.60
C GLU A 173 -24.96 -8.72 33.37
N HIS A 174 -25.53 -8.65 32.17
CA HIS A 174 -26.77 -7.91 31.97
C HIS A 174 -27.86 -8.73 32.66
N ASP A 175 -28.15 -8.36 33.90
CA ASP A 175 -29.38 -8.78 34.57
C ASP A 175 -30.57 -8.35 33.70
N LYS A 176 -31.54 -9.26 33.63
CA LYS A 176 -32.64 -9.34 32.64
C LYS A 176 -33.55 -8.11 32.58
#